data_AF-A0A3D1T3S6-F1
#
_entry.id   AF-A0A3D1T3S6-F1
#
_cell.length_a   1.000
_cell.length_b   1.000
_cell.length_c   1.000
_cell.angle_alpha   90.00
_cell.angle_beta   90.00
_cell.angle_gamma   90.00
#
_symmetry.space_group_name_H-M   'P 1'
#
loop_
_entity.id
_entity.type
_entity.pdbx_description
1 polymer ?
#
loop_
_entity_poly.entity_id
_entity_poly.type
_entity_poly.pdbx_seq_one_letter_code
_entity_poly.pdbx_strand_id
1 'polypeptide(L)'
;MVNESIVLDYYVELIAADQIEFLTGRKKSKTAIISCINEMKKADSIHNKIEVSKTLWKLLFENAMSFIDKDKHGYDDLFAYFDEFVEFEELIFASDSFYRDHTIHSLWVYFLGEYLYRNKEFSFFIKNMMAEYKQFGRYIQQFIDANLLSKEGYMASIADSLEQLLQCQGAIRCIAALAHDLGYPLKKIQKINKSISKILPHFAISNFEEFKFNYNTSQLPFIEKFLEFICLDFVIYFFERHFHSKKCTQIIERIFTYNAEPDGAGLMINTEELERLSEDERDVLEAAIAPSVNPLKKMSSYLRYSDDFEQQQHGILSSFLLTKKLWFFKNIPFAYEKAEEVNRQHVDLHKVFAGTTILSAIADHTSDGFRIKAINNPSALLAVVDELEEFSRISRANQNRQYINQFCRTDLYNNDNWLCIDFIFDNPEITNLNPEKAFRGRCKRFLSLFDIPELDESIKIRLRCLSQLPDNRSEYVLEISKNYANIVVNGVEQDIPQYLQSRHFYAKDELGS
;
A
#
# COMPACT_ATOMS: atom_id res chain seq x y z
N MET A 1 3.06 16.74 -17.20
CA MET A 1 1.96 15.78 -17.46
C MET A 1 2.47 14.36 -17.48
N VAL A 2 1.91 13.49 -16.63
CA VAL A 2 2.27 12.07 -16.54
C VAL A 2 1.41 11.25 -17.49
N ASN A 3 2.00 10.24 -18.14
CA ASN A 3 1.30 9.31 -19.02
C ASN A 3 2.01 7.96 -19.07
N GLU A 4 1.43 7.00 -19.79
CA GLU A 4 1.95 5.65 -19.96
C GLU A 4 3.41 5.61 -20.44
N SER A 5 3.77 6.40 -21.46
CA SER A 5 5.13 6.38 -22.00
C SER A 5 6.15 6.89 -20.98
N ILE A 6 5.80 7.96 -20.24
CA ILE A 6 6.69 8.54 -19.23
C ILE A 6 7.00 7.54 -18.12
N VAL A 7 5.99 6.88 -17.55
CA VAL A 7 6.22 5.95 -16.44
C VAL A 7 6.96 4.68 -16.89
N LEU A 8 6.73 4.21 -18.13
CA LEU A 8 7.46 3.06 -18.69
C LEU A 8 8.91 3.40 -19.01
N ASP A 9 9.15 4.52 -19.67
CA ASP A 9 10.50 4.95 -20.03
C ASP A 9 11.33 5.20 -18.78
N TYR A 10 10.73 5.86 -17.78
CA TYR A 10 11.34 6.00 -16.47
C TYR A 10 11.69 4.64 -15.84
N TYR A 11 10.77 3.68 -15.86
CA TYR A 11 11.05 2.34 -15.32
C TYR A 11 12.17 1.60 -16.08
N VAL A 12 12.25 1.74 -17.40
CA VAL A 12 13.35 1.19 -18.21
C VAL A 12 14.68 1.82 -17.83
N GLU A 13 14.72 3.14 -17.58
CA GLU A 13 15.91 3.84 -17.07
C GLU A 13 16.33 3.30 -15.71
N LEU A 14 15.38 3.07 -14.79
CA LEU A 14 15.65 2.47 -13.48
C LEU A 14 16.26 1.05 -13.62
N ILE A 15 15.74 0.22 -14.54
CA ILE A 15 16.31 -1.12 -14.81
C ILE A 15 17.74 -1.01 -15.32
N ALA A 16 18.01 -0.07 -16.23
CA ALA A 16 19.34 0.14 -16.81
C ALA A 16 20.35 0.65 -15.77
N ALA A 17 19.90 1.45 -14.82
CA ALA A 17 20.70 1.98 -13.72
C ALA A 17 20.86 1.01 -12.53
N ASP A 18 20.38 -0.24 -12.62
CA ASP A 18 20.38 -1.21 -11.51
C ASP A 18 19.64 -0.70 -10.25
N GLN A 19 18.62 0.14 -10.44
CA GLN A 19 17.83 0.74 -9.35
C GLN A 19 16.56 -0.06 -9.03
N ILE A 20 16.29 -1.15 -9.74
CA ILE A 20 15.24 -2.12 -9.37
C ILE A 20 15.92 -3.33 -8.73
N GLU A 21 15.90 -3.36 -7.40
CA GLU A 21 16.75 -4.22 -6.57
C GLU A 21 16.57 -5.71 -6.90
N PHE A 22 15.31 -6.14 -7.10
CA PHE A 22 14.97 -7.53 -7.42
C PHE A 22 15.34 -7.98 -8.85
N LEU A 23 15.79 -7.05 -9.71
CA LEU A 23 16.27 -7.34 -11.06
C LEU A 23 17.79 -7.23 -11.20
N THR A 24 18.49 -6.68 -10.20
CA THR A 24 19.95 -6.52 -10.23
C THR A 24 20.63 -7.88 -10.43
N GLY A 25 21.56 -7.94 -11.39
CA GLY A 25 22.22 -9.18 -11.81
C GLY A 25 21.38 -10.17 -12.65
N ARG A 26 20.07 -9.96 -12.83
CA ARG A 26 19.16 -10.86 -13.56
C ARG A 26 19.03 -10.49 -15.05
N LYS A 27 20.12 -10.61 -15.82
CA LYS A 27 20.19 -10.18 -17.23
C LYS A 27 19.03 -10.71 -18.09
N LYS A 28 18.69 -12.00 -17.99
CA LYS A 28 17.59 -12.60 -18.77
C LYS A 28 16.23 -11.97 -18.43
N SER A 29 15.93 -11.81 -17.14
CA SER A 29 14.68 -11.18 -16.68
C SER A 29 14.58 -9.73 -17.15
N LYS A 30 15.67 -8.96 -17.04
CA LYS A 30 15.72 -7.57 -17.52
C LYS A 30 15.39 -7.47 -19.00
N THR A 31 16.02 -8.30 -19.84
CA THR A 31 15.76 -8.32 -21.28
C THR A 31 14.30 -8.67 -21.59
N ALA A 32 13.73 -9.68 -20.91
CA ALA A 32 12.34 -10.08 -21.12
C ALA A 32 11.36 -8.96 -20.73
N ILE A 33 11.53 -8.36 -19.55
CA ILE A 33 10.70 -7.25 -19.05
C ILE A 33 10.78 -6.04 -19.99
N ILE A 34 11.97 -5.65 -20.43
CA ILE A 34 12.16 -4.54 -21.38
C ILE A 34 11.52 -4.87 -22.73
N SER A 35 11.56 -6.13 -23.20
CA SER A 35 10.86 -6.55 -24.42
C SER A 35 9.35 -6.34 -24.28
N CYS A 36 8.75 -6.85 -23.20
CA CYS A 36 7.33 -6.68 -22.94
C CYS A 36 6.94 -5.21 -22.83
N ILE A 37 7.73 -4.36 -22.16
CA ILE A 37 7.47 -2.91 -22.11
C ILE A 37 7.47 -2.30 -23.52
N ASN A 38 8.46 -2.63 -24.34
CA ASN A 38 8.55 -2.13 -25.71
C ASN A 38 7.41 -2.64 -26.60
N GLU A 39 6.97 -3.87 -26.43
CA GLU A 39 5.81 -4.45 -27.12
C GLU A 39 4.52 -3.76 -26.67
N MET A 40 4.37 -3.49 -25.36
CA MET A 40 3.21 -2.80 -24.80
C MET A 40 3.07 -1.38 -25.35
N LYS A 41 4.19 -0.66 -25.53
CA LYS A 41 4.23 0.67 -26.16
C LYS A 41 3.84 0.65 -27.65
N LYS A 42 4.03 -0.48 -28.33
CA LYS A 42 3.74 -0.66 -29.76
C LYS A 42 2.40 -1.34 -30.03
N ALA A 43 1.66 -1.73 -28.99
CA ALA A 43 0.43 -2.48 -29.15
C ALA A 43 -0.66 -1.61 -29.83
N ASP A 44 -1.04 -1.99 -31.05
CA ASP A 44 -2.05 -1.27 -31.84
C ASP A 44 -3.50 -1.54 -31.37
N SER A 45 -3.72 -2.59 -30.57
CA SER A 45 -5.02 -2.98 -30.06
C SER A 45 -4.98 -3.22 -28.55
N ILE A 46 -6.11 -2.99 -27.89
CA ILE A 46 -6.26 -3.24 -26.45
C ILE A 46 -6.05 -4.72 -26.11
N HIS A 47 -6.52 -5.64 -26.95
CA HIS A 47 -6.33 -7.07 -26.74
C HIS A 47 -4.84 -7.45 -26.74
N ASN A 48 -4.06 -6.95 -27.70
CA ASN A 48 -2.62 -7.17 -27.72
C ASN A 48 -1.94 -6.57 -26.48
N LYS A 49 -2.40 -5.40 -26.04
CA LYS A 49 -1.89 -4.75 -24.83
C LYS A 49 -2.16 -5.56 -23.57
N ILE A 50 -3.34 -6.19 -23.46
CA ILE A 50 -3.70 -7.08 -22.34
C ILE A 50 -2.81 -8.33 -22.34
N GLU A 51 -2.60 -8.98 -23.49
CA GLU A 51 -1.76 -10.18 -23.55
C GLU A 51 -0.29 -9.92 -23.21
N VAL A 52 0.26 -8.79 -23.68
CA VAL A 52 1.61 -8.36 -23.28
C VAL A 52 1.65 -8.01 -21.78
N SER A 53 0.61 -7.34 -21.28
CA SER A 53 0.47 -7.01 -19.85
C SER A 53 0.42 -8.26 -18.97
N LYS A 54 -0.29 -9.31 -19.37
CA LYS A 54 -0.32 -10.60 -18.65
C LYS A 54 1.08 -11.19 -18.50
N THR A 55 1.84 -11.18 -19.59
CA THR A 55 3.23 -11.70 -19.60
C THR A 55 4.13 -10.85 -18.70
N LEU A 56 4.04 -9.53 -18.81
CA LEU A 56 4.81 -8.59 -18.01
C LEU A 56 4.50 -8.72 -16.51
N TRP A 57 3.21 -8.84 -16.15
CA TRP A 57 2.74 -9.06 -14.78
C TRP A 57 3.39 -10.31 -14.17
N LYS A 58 3.34 -11.44 -14.87
CA LYS A 58 3.92 -12.71 -14.39
C LYS A 58 5.44 -12.61 -14.22
N LEU A 59 6.14 -11.99 -15.17
CA LEU A 59 7.59 -11.77 -15.09
C LEU A 59 7.98 -10.91 -13.90
N LEU A 60 7.28 -9.79 -13.68
CA LEU A 60 7.54 -8.89 -12.56
C LEU A 60 7.22 -9.57 -11.23
N PHE A 61 6.07 -10.22 -11.12
CA PHE A 61 5.63 -10.94 -9.93
C PHE A 61 6.62 -12.04 -9.55
N GLU A 62 6.98 -12.92 -10.49
CA GLU A 62 7.93 -14.00 -10.25
C GLU A 62 9.27 -13.46 -9.77
N ASN A 63 9.81 -12.42 -10.44
CA ASN A 63 11.11 -11.89 -10.07
C ASN A 63 11.10 -11.22 -8.69
N ALA A 64 10.04 -10.48 -8.37
CA ALA A 64 9.86 -9.82 -7.09
C ALA A 64 9.66 -10.82 -5.94
N MET A 65 8.73 -11.78 -6.08
CA MET A 65 8.53 -12.81 -5.05
C MET A 65 9.78 -13.68 -4.87
N SER A 66 10.44 -14.08 -5.98
CA SER A 66 11.68 -14.86 -5.95
C SER A 66 12.89 -14.10 -5.38
N PHE A 67 12.76 -12.80 -5.16
CA PHE A 67 13.77 -12.02 -4.46
C PHE A 67 13.57 -12.05 -2.95
N ILE A 68 12.32 -12.11 -2.48
CA ILE A 68 11.96 -12.23 -1.07
C ILE A 68 12.15 -13.67 -0.58
N ASP A 69 11.68 -14.66 -1.34
CA ASP A 69 11.83 -16.07 -1.02
C ASP A 69 12.06 -16.91 -2.29
N LYS A 70 12.98 -17.88 -2.24
CA LYS A 70 13.31 -18.73 -3.39
C LYS A 70 12.24 -19.79 -3.68
N ASP A 71 11.30 -20.02 -2.76
CA ASP A 71 10.20 -20.96 -2.92
C ASP A 71 9.20 -20.43 -3.96
N LYS A 72 9.08 -21.19 -5.06
CA LYS A 72 8.16 -20.89 -6.17
C LYS A 72 6.88 -21.72 -6.13
N HIS A 73 6.69 -22.58 -5.14
CA HIS A 73 5.50 -23.42 -5.09
C HIS A 73 4.23 -22.56 -4.96
N GLY A 74 3.23 -22.90 -5.80
CA GLY A 74 1.98 -22.16 -5.92
C GLY A 74 1.99 -21.03 -6.97
N TYR A 75 3.11 -20.75 -7.64
CA TYR A 75 3.14 -19.75 -8.72
C TYR A 75 2.28 -20.20 -9.90
N ASP A 76 2.38 -21.46 -10.30
CA ASP A 76 1.54 -22.01 -11.38
C ASP A 76 0.04 -21.89 -11.05
N ASP A 77 -0.35 -22.18 -9.80
CA ASP A 77 -1.74 -22.07 -9.35
C ASP A 77 -2.25 -20.62 -9.31
N LEU A 78 -1.37 -19.67 -9.00
CA LEU A 78 -1.67 -18.24 -9.02
C LEU A 78 -1.74 -17.71 -10.45
N PHE A 79 -0.82 -18.13 -11.32
CA PHE A 79 -0.78 -17.70 -12.72
C PHE A 79 -1.96 -18.28 -13.51
N ALA A 80 -2.36 -19.52 -13.23
CA ALA A 80 -3.58 -20.10 -13.79
C ALA A 80 -4.83 -19.32 -13.33
N TYR A 81 -4.92 -18.98 -12.05
CA TYR A 81 -5.99 -18.11 -11.56
C TYR A 81 -5.96 -16.73 -12.24
N PHE A 82 -4.77 -16.15 -12.40
CA PHE A 82 -4.63 -14.84 -13.04
C PHE A 82 -5.07 -14.88 -14.51
N ASP A 83 -4.79 -15.96 -15.24
CA ASP A 83 -5.31 -16.16 -16.59
C ASP A 83 -6.86 -16.21 -16.60
N GLU A 84 -7.47 -16.98 -15.68
CA GLU A 84 -8.93 -17.02 -15.52
C GLU A 84 -9.51 -15.65 -15.11
N PHE A 85 -8.80 -14.89 -14.27
CA PHE A 85 -9.16 -13.53 -13.87
C PHE A 85 -9.21 -12.61 -15.09
N VAL A 86 -8.20 -12.63 -15.96
CA VAL A 86 -8.20 -11.78 -17.16
C VAL A 86 -9.32 -12.16 -18.12
N GLU A 87 -9.62 -13.45 -18.28
CA GLU A 87 -10.78 -13.89 -19.07
C GLU A 87 -12.10 -13.41 -18.45
N PHE A 88 -12.22 -13.43 -17.12
CA PHE A 88 -13.41 -12.94 -16.43
C PHE A 88 -13.57 -11.42 -16.52
N GLU A 89 -12.47 -10.66 -16.54
CA GLU A 89 -12.48 -9.20 -16.76
C GLU A 89 -13.22 -8.85 -18.06
N GLU A 90 -13.09 -9.64 -19.13
CA GLU A 90 -13.81 -9.40 -20.40
C GLU A 90 -15.34 -9.46 -20.22
N LEU A 91 -15.84 -10.35 -19.36
CA LEU A 91 -17.27 -10.44 -19.02
C LEU A 91 -17.73 -9.22 -18.23
N ILE A 92 -16.93 -8.77 -17.25
CA ILE A 92 -17.25 -7.59 -16.44
C ILE A 92 -17.23 -6.33 -17.32
N PHE A 93 -16.28 -6.24 -18.24
CA PHE A 93 -16.12 -5.14 -19.19
C PHE A 93 -17.37 -4.91 -20.05
N ALA A 94 -18.14 -5.97 -20.34
CA ALA A 94 -19.41 -5.87 -21.06
C ALA A 94 -20.56 -5.31 -20.20
N SER A 95 -20.44 -5.34 -18.88
CA SER A 95 -21.52 -5.04 -17.92
C SER A 95 -21.49 -3.61 -17.34
N ASP A 96 -20.38 -2.87 -17.50
CA ASP A 96 -20.16 -1.59 -16.83
C ASP A 96 -19.58 -0.52 -17.77
N SER A 97 -20.34 0.55 -18.04
CA SER A 97 -19.96 1.57 -19.03
C SER A 97 -18.76 2.43 -18.65
N PHE A 98 -18.34 2.44 -17.37
CA PHE A 98 -17.19 3.20 -16.85
C PHE A 98 -16.14 2.28 -16.20
N TYR A 99 -16.08 1.04 -16.67
CA TYR A 99 -15.13 0.04 -16.22
C TYR A 99 -13.68 0.45 -16.44
N ARG A 100 -12.76 -0.09 -15.65
CA ARG A 100 -11.30 -0.02 -15.83
C ARG A 100 -10.80 -1.45 -15.88
N ASP A 101 -9.90 -1.77 -16.80
CA ASP A 101 -9.27 -3.09 -16.86
C ASP A 101 -8.28 -3.26 -15.70
N HIS A 102 -8.52 -4.20 -14.79
CA HIS A 102 -7.71 -4.35 -13.58
C HIS A 102 -6.36 -5.04 -13.84
N THR A 103 -6.23 -5.75 -14.97
CA THR A 103 -4.96 -6.35 -15.40
C THR A 103 -3.93 -5.27 -15.71
N ILE A 104 -4.28 -4.37 -16.63
CA ILE A 104 -3.45 -3.26 -17.07
C ILE A 104 -3.29 -2.21 -15.95
N HIS A 105 -4.38 -1.92 -15.24
CA HIS A 105 -4.37 -0.95 -14.13
C HIS A 105 -3.33 -1.30 -13.06
N SER A 106 -3.25 -2.57 -12.63
CA SER A 106 -2.26 -2.99 -11.62
C SER A 106 -0.81 -2.69 -12.02
N LEU A 107 -0.48 -2.80 -13.31
CA LEU A 107 0.83 -2.42 -13.84
C LEU A 107 1.04 -0.91 -13.81
N TRP A 108 0.01 -0.12 -14.12
CA TRP A 108 0.11 1.33 -14.05
C TRP A 108 0.26 1.85 -12.64
N VAL A 109 -0.47 1.27 -11.69
CA VAL A 109 -0.29 1.54 -10.26
C VAL A 109 1.16 1.24 -9.85
N TYR A 110 1.72 0.12 -10.32
CA TYR A 110 3.12 -0.19 -10.04
C TYR A 110 4.10 0.84 -10.64
N PHE A 111 4.01 1.13 -11.94
CA PHE A 111 4.95 2.04 -12.60
C PHE A 111 4.80 3.49 -12.14
N LEU A 112 3.57 3.96 -11.90
CA LEU A 112 3.31 5.26 -11.30
C LEU A 112 3.85 5.34 -9.87
N GLY A 113 3.72 4.26 -9.10
CA GLY A 113 4.25 4.15 -7.76
C GLY A 113 5.78 4.25 -7.74
N GLU A 114 6.48 3.56 -8.65
CA GLU A 114 7.94 3.68 -8.78
C GLU A 114 8.37 5.07 -9.28
N TYR A 115 7.59 5.69 -10.18
CA TYR A 115 7.81 7.08 -10.61
C TYR A 115 7.73 8.04 -9.42
N LEU A 116 6.66 7.99 -8.63
CA LEU A 116 6.49 8.83 -7.44
C LEU A 116 7.54 8.54 -6.35
N TYR A 117 7.88 7.27 -6.15
CA TYR A 117 8.82 6.87 -5.10
C TYR A 117 10.26 7.27 -5.42
N ARG A 118 10.70 7.16 -6.68
CA ARG A 118 12.12 7.36 -7.02
C ARG A 118 12.43 8.72 -7.62
N ASN A 119 11.44 9.43 -8.14
CA ASN A 119 11.67 10.75 -8.72
C ASN A 119 11.91 11.77 -7.60
N LYS A 120 13.07 12.44 -7.65
CA LYS A 120 13.52 13.43 -6.66
C LYS A 120 12.54 14.59 -6.48
N GLU A 121 11.73 14.91 -7.49
CA GLU A 121 10.69 15.93 -7.39
C GLU A 121 9.71 15.68 -6.24
N PHE A 122 9.41 14.41 -5.95
CA PHE A 122 8.42 13.99 -4.96
C PHE A 122 9.05 13.46 -3.67
N SER A 123 10.37 13.61 -3.47
CA SER A 123 11.07 13.05 -2.30
C SER A 123 10.54 13.59 -0.97
N PHE A 124 10.00 14.81 -0.95
CA PHE A 124 9.37 15.41 0.23
C PHE A 124 8.15 14.60 0.72
N PHE A 125 7.38 14.04 -0.22
CA PHE A 125 6.12 13.34 0.06
C PHE A 125 6.36 11.94 0.62
N ILE A 126 7.47 11.30 0.23
CA ILE A 126 7.84 9.93 0.63
C ILE A 126 9.00 9.87 1.63
N LYS A 127 9.42 11.00 2.19
CA LYS A 127 10.64 11.10 3.04
C LYS A 127 10.63 10.15 4.24
N ASN A 128 9.45 9.87 4.79
CA ASN A 128 9.26 9.04 5.97
C ASN A 128 9.13 7.54 5.64
N MET A 129 9.30 7.13 4.37
CA MET A 129 9.16 5.74 3.97
C MET A 129 10.11 4.82 4.75
N MET A 130 9.52 3.86 5.47
CA MET A 130 10.20 2.90 6.33
C MET A 130 11.04 3.54 7.45
N ALA A 131 10.73 4.78 7.86
CA ALA A 131 11.50 5.51 8.86
C ALA A 131 11.59 4.77 10.20
N GLU A 132 10.49 4.16 10.65
CA GLU A 132 10.43 3.40 11.91
C GLU A 132 11.40 2.20 11.87
N TYR A 133 11.36 1.37 10.83
CA TYR A 133 12.27 0.22 10.69
C TYR A 133 13.74 0.65 10.59
N LYS A 134 14.04 1.73 9.85
CA LYS A 134 15.40 2.32 9.80
C LYS A 134 15.86 2.79 11.16
N GLN A 135 14.97 3.42 11.92
CA GLN A 135 15.25 3.92 13.26
C GLN A 135 15.50 2.78 14.25
N PHE A 136 14.70 1.72 14.22
CA PHE A 136 14.91 0.53 15.04
C PHE A 136 16.25 -0.15 14.74
N GLY A 137 16.59 -0.34 13.46
CA GLY A 137 17.90 -0.87 13.07
C GLY A 137 19.06 -0.03 13.62
N ARG A 138 18.96 1.31 13.53
CA ARG A 138 19.94 2.23 14.12
C ARG A 138 20.04 2.09 15.64
N TYR A 139 18.93 1.92 16.36
CA TYR A 139 18.97 1.71 17.80
C TYR A 139 19.72 0.44 18.18
N ILE A 140 19.41 -0.67 17.52
CA ILE A 140 20.13 -1.92 17.76
C ILE A 140 21.64 -1.73 17.51
N GLN A 141 22.01 -1.08 16.41
CA GLN A 141 23.41 -0.82 16.09
C GLN A 141 24.11 0.04 17.16
N GLN A 142 23.45 1.08 17.68
CA GLN A 142 24.02 1.91 18.77
C GLN A 142 24.34 1.08 20.02
N PHE A 143 23.43 0.18 20.43
CA PHE A 143 23.68 -0.70 21.57
C PHE A 143 24.84 -1.68 21.30
N ILE A 144 24.96 -2.19 20.06
CA ILE A 144 26.08 -3.06 19.66
C ILE A 144 27.40 -2.30 19.69
N ASP A 145 27.44 -1.08 19.15
CA ASP A 145 28.64 -0.24 19.10
C ASP A 145 29.11 0.18 20.49
N ALA A 146 28.16 0.40 21.42
CA ALA A 146 28.43 0.67 22.83
C ALA A 146 28.85 -0.59 23.63
N ASN A 147 28.99 -1.76 23.00
CA ASN A 147 29.24 -3.06 23.63
C ASN A 147 28.20 -3.45 24.69
N LEU A 148 26.98 -2.92 24.57
CA LEU A 148 25.84 -3.26 25.43
C LEU A 148 25.04 -4.47 24.90
N LEU A 149 25.22 -4.79 23.61
CA LEU A 149 24.68 -5.99 22.96
C LEU A 149 25.78 -6.71 22.17
N SER A 150 25.63 -8.03 22.03
CA SER A 150 26.55 -8.85 21.24
C SER A 150 26.45 -8.58 19.74
N LYS A 151 27.61 -8.49 19.07
CA LYS A 151 27.75 -8.36 17.61
C LYS A 151 27.26 -9.56 16.82
N GLU A 152 27.22 -10.73 17.46
CA GLU A 152 26.78 -12.01 16.86
C GLU A 152 25.55 -12.56 17.60
N GLY A 153 24.90 -11.71 18.40
CA GLY A 153 23.78 -12.09 19.25
C GLY A 153 22.43 -12.00 18.56
N TYR A 154 21.38 -12.33 19.32
CA TYR A 154 20.00 -12.28 18.88
C TYR A 154 19.62 -10.94 18.25
N MET A 155 19.92 -9.82 18.91
CA MET A 155 19.55 -8.50 18.39
C MET A 155 20.29 -8.13 17.11
N ALA A 156 21.54 -8.59 16.92
CA ALA A 156 22.26 -8.40 15.66
C ALA A 156 21.53 -9.07 14.49
N SER A 157 21.01 -10.30 14.66
CA SER A 157 20.23 -10.95 13.60
C SER A 157 18.88 -10.28 13.32
N ILE A 158 18.29 -9.60 14.32
CA ILE A 158 17.13 -8.72 14.10
C ILE A 158 17.50 -7.53 13.23
N ALA A 159 18.63 -6.87 13.51
CA ALA A 159 19.12 -5.76 12.70
C ALA A 159 19.37 -6.20 11.24
N ASP A 160 20.01 -7.34 11.04
CA ASP A 160 20.22 -7.94 9.70
C ASP A 160 18.88 -8.19 8.99
N SER A 161 17.88 -8.70 9.72
CA SER A 161 16.53 -8.95 9.18
C SER A 161 15.83 -7.65 8.78
N LEU A 162 15.98 -6.58 9.55
CA LEU A 162 15.46 -5.26 9.22
C LEU A 162 16.15 -4.67 7.98
N GLU A 163 17.46 -4.85 7.86
CA GLU A 163 18.20 -4.42 6.68
C GLU A 163 17.75 -5.18 5.42
N GLN A 164 17.61 -6.50 5.51
CA GLN A 164 17.08 -7.33 4.41
C GLN A 164 15.65 -6.91 4.01
N LEU A 165 14.79 -6.58 4.98
CA LEU A 165 13.45 -6.06 4.71
C LEU A 165 13.50 -4.72 3.95
N LEU A 166 14.44 -3.83 4.29
CA LEU A 166 14.64 -2.57 3.59
C LEU A 166 15.11 -2.79 2.13
N GLN A 167 15.93 -3.80 1.89
CA GLN A 167 16.34 -4.20 0.53
C GLN A 167 15.17 -4.79 -0.28
N CYS A 168 14.21 -5.44 0.38
CA CYS A 168 13.03 -6.03 -0.27
C CYS A 168 11.93 -5.02 -0.65
N GLN A 169 12.06 -3.73 -0.31
CA GLN A 169 10.98 -2.76 -0.48
C GLN A 169 10.49 -2.61 -1.92
N GLY A 170 11.41 -2.63 -2.91
CA GLY A 170 11.03 -2.59 -4.32
C GLY A 170 10.21 -3.81 -4.75
N ALA A 171 10.54 -5.00 -4.22
CA ALA A 171 9.79 -6.21 -4.49
C ALA A 171 8.41 -6.17 -3.82
N ILE A 172 8.33 -5.75 -2.55
CA ILE A 172 7.07 -5.62 -1.80
C ILE A 172 6.09 -4.69 -2.52
N ARG A 173 6.54 -3.51 -2.95
CA ARG A 173 5.70 -2.57 -3.71
C ARG A 173 5.22 -3.16 -5.03
N CYS A 174 6.11 -3.85 -5.75
CA CYS A 174 5.77 -4.55 -6.99
C CYS A 174 4.64 -5.57 -6.75
N ILE A 175 4.83 -6.49 -5.80
CA ILE A 175 3.86 -7.54 -5.50
C ILE A 175 2.52 -6.96 -5.05
N ALA A 176 2.56 -5.98 -4.13
CA ALA A 176 1.36 -5.34 -3.63
C ALA A 176 0.58 -4.64 -4.75
N ALA A 177 1.23 -3.84 -5.59
CA ALA A 177 0.60 -3.16 -6.72
C ALA A 177 0.07 -4.15 -7.77
N LEU A 178 0.79 -5.23 -8.08
CA LEU A 178 0.35 -6.22 -9.06
C LEU A 178 -0.85 -7.04 -8.58
N ALA A 179 -0.94 -7.31 -7.28
CA ALA A 179 -1.93 -8.23 -6.74
C ALA A 179 -3.13 -7.58 -6.04
N HIS A 180 -3.17 -6.24 -5.90
CA HIS A 180 -4.18 -5.57 -5.06
C HIS A 180 -5.62 -5.86 -5.48
N ASP A 181 -5.87 -6.03 -6.77
CA ASP A 181 -7.20 -6.22 -7.34
C ASP A 181 -7.61 -7.67 -7.64
N LEU A 182 -6.78 -8.67 -7.30
CA LEU A 182 -7.11 -10.06 -7.65
C LEU A 182 -8.47 -10.53 -7.07
N GLY A 183 -8.93 -10.00 -5.94
CA GLY A 183 -10.23 -10.28 -5.34
C GLY A 183 -11.42 -9.57 -5.98
N TYR A 184 -11.20 -8.70 -6.97
CA TYR A 184 -12.22 -7.87 -7.60
C TYR A 184 -13.41 -8.62 -8.24
N PRO A 185 -13.22 -9.80 -8.89
CA PRO A 185 -14.32 -10.56 -9.47
C PRO A 185 -15.46 -10.84 -8.48
N LEU A 186 -15.13 -11.15 -7.23
CA LEU A 186 -16.11 -11.48 -6.20
C LEU A 186 -17.03 -10.29 -5.90
N LYS A 187 -16.49 -9.08 -5.86
CA LYS A 187 -17.26 -7.83 -5.69
C LYS A 187 -18.23 -7.59 -6.85
N LYS A 188 -17.86 -7.98 -8.08
CA LYS A 188 -18.70 -7.75 -9.28
C LYS A 188 -19.86 -8.71 -9.43
N ILE A 189 -19.78 -9.91 -8.84
CA ILE A 189 -20.87 -10.89 -8.91
C ILE A 189 -22.17 -10.32 -8.33
N GLN A 190 -22.10 -9.49 -7.29
CA GLN A 190 -23.28 -8.79 -6.74
C GLN A 190 -23.96 -7.88 -7.78
N LYS A 191 -23.19 -7.18 -8.62
CA LYS A 191 -23.73 -6.34 -9.70
C LYS A 191 -24.35 -7.16 -10.82
N ILE A 192 -23.75 -8.31 -11.15
CA ILE A 192 -24.31 -9.27 -12.11
C ILE A 192 -25.64 -9.81 -11.61
N ASN A 193 -25.71 -10.27 -10.35
CA ASN A 193 -26.95 -10.70 -9.71
C ASN A 193 -28.03 -9.62 -9.81
N LYS A 194 -27.72 -8.36 -9.46
CA LYS A 194 -28.66 -7.24 -9.57
C LYS A 194 -29.18 -7.01 -11.01
N SER A 195 -28.34 -7.23 -12.02
CA SER A 195 -28.76 -7.13 -13.42
C SER A 195 -29.69 -8.28 -13.82
N ILE A 196 -29.39 -9.51 -13.39
CA ILE A 196 -30.24 -10.69 -13.59
C ILE A 196 -31.60 -10.50 -12.88
N SER A 197 -31.61 -10.04 -11.63
CA SER A 197 -32.83 -9.79 -10.84
C SER A 197 -33.79 -8.79 -11.49
N LYS A 198 -33.28 -7.88 -12.33
CA LYS A 198 -34.12 -6.92 -13.07
C LYS A 198 -34.77 -7.51 -14.32
N ILE A 199 -34.13 -8.48 -14.98
CA ILE A 199 -34.62 -9.02 -16.25
C ILE A 199 -35.61 -10.17 -16.05
N LEU A 200 -35.36 -11.04 -15.07
CA LEU A 200 -36.15 -12.26 -14.82
C LEU A 200 -37.67 -12.00 -14.61
N PRO A 201 -38.10 -10.93 -13.91
CA PRO A 201 -39.52 -10.63 -13.75
C PRO A 201 -40.27 -10.40 -15.06
N HIS A 202 -39.60 -9.92 -16.11
CA HIS A 202 -40.21 -9.74 -17.44
C HIS A 202 -40.57 -11.06 -18.13
N PHE A 203 -40.01 -12.18 -17.66
CA PHE A 203 -40.31 -13.53 -18.12
C PHE A 203 -41.19 -14.31 -17.13
N ALA A 204 -41.82 -13.62 -16.17
CA ALA A 204 -42.59 -14.21 -15.08
C ALA A 204 -41.78 -15.21 -14.22
N ILE A 205 -40.44 -15.08 -14.21
CA ILE A 205 -39.56 -15.84 -13.32
C ILE A 205 -39.43 -15.04 -12.03
N SER A 206 -40.12 -15.50 -10.98
CA SER A 206 -40.14 -14.85 -9.66
C SER A 206 -39.32 -15.58 -8.60
N ASN A 207 -38.78 -16.76 -8.91
CA ASN A 207 -37.98 -17.56 -8.00
C ASN A 207 -36.67 -17.97 -8.68
N PHE A 208 -35.55 -17.42 -8.24
CA PHE A 208 -34.21 -17.76 -8.68
C PHE A 208 -33.24 -17.57 -7.52
N GLU A 209 -32.18 -18.37 -7.50
CA GLU A 209 -31.11 -18.22 -6.54
C GLU A 209 -30.04 -17.28 -7.11
N GLU A 210 -29.65 -16.27 -6.33
CA GLU A 210 -28.51 -15.43 -6.64
C GLU A 210 -27.22 -16.24 -6.48
N PHE A 211 -26.20 -15.93 -7.30
CA PHE A 211 -24.86 -16.46 -7.05
C PHE A 211 -24.33 -15.86 -5.76
N LYS A 212 -24.33 -16.67 -4.69
CA LYS A 212 -23.77 -16.32 -3.37
C LYS A 212 -22.66 -17.31 -3.04
N PHE A 213 -21.57 -16.80 -2.48
CA PHE A 213 -20.49 -17.62 -1.97
C PHE A 213 -20.51 -17.55 -0.46
N ASN A 214 -20.75 -18.69 0.18
CA ASN A 214 -20.62 -18.85 1.61
C ASN A 214 -19.36 -19.67 1.86
N TYR A 215 -18.51 -19.21 2.78
CA TYR A 215 -17.40 -20.02 3.24
C TYR A 215 -17.94 -21.16 4.11
N ASN A 216 -17.45 -22.37 3.87
CA ASN A 216 -17.84 -23.52 4.67
C ASN A 216 -17.23 -23.42 6.06
N THR A 217 -17.88 -24.01 7.08
CA THR A 217 -17.38 -24.02 8.46
C THR A 217 -15.95 -24.56 8.58
N SER A 218 -15.54 -25.46 7.68
CA SER A 218 -14.18 -26.00 7.61
C SER A 218 -13.12 -24.98 7.17
N GLN A 219 -13.51 -23.86 6.56
CA GLN A 219 -12.62 -22.79 6.12
C GLN A 219 -12.43 -21.71 7.20
N LEU A 220 -13.33 -21.62 8.19
CA LEU A 220 -13.27 -20.60 9.24
C LEU A 220 -11.96 -20.60 10.02
N PRO A 221 -11.38 -21.75 10.46
CA PRO A 221 -10.12 -21.74 11.18
C PRO A 221 -8.97 -21.15 10.36
N PHE A 222 -8.96 -21.38 9.04
CA PHE A 222 -7.95 -20.81 8.16
C PHE A 222 -8.14 -19.30 7.96
N ILE A 223 -9.39 -18.83 7.84
CA ILE A 223 -9.71 -17.40 7.76
C ILE A 223 -9.26 -16.69 9.04
N GLU A 224 -9.58 -17.25 10.21
CA GLU A 224 -9.13 -16.71 11.49
C GLU A 224 -7.60 -16.61 11.56
N LYS A 225 -6.87 -17.66 11.18
CA LYS A 225 -5.40 -17.62 11.15
C LYS A 225 -4.83 -16.65 10.14
N PHE A 226 -5.46 -16.50 8.98
CA PHE A 226 -5.10 -15.47 8.02
C PHE A 226 -5.27 -14.06 8.61
N LEU A 227 -6.41 -13.78 9.25
CA LEU A 227 -6.68 -12.49 9.90
C LEU A 227 -5.71 -12.22 11.07
N GLU A 228 -5.34 -13.24 11.83
CA GLU A 228 -4.31 -13.12 12.87
C GLU A 228 -2.94 -12.80 12.27
N PHE A 229 -2.56 -13.48 11.19
CA PHE A 229 -1.27 -13.32 10.54
C PHE A 229 -1.11 -11.93 9.90
N ILE A 230 -2.09 -11.45 9.13
CA ILE A 230 -2.03 -10.12 8.50
C ILE A 230 -2.00 -8.96 9.52
N CYS A 231 -2.51 -9.20 10.74
CA CYS A 231 -2.49 -8.23 11.84
C CYS A 231 -1.24 -8.33 12.74
N LEU A 232 -0.33 -9.24 12.43
CA LEU A 232 0.85 -9.48 13.23
C LEU A 232 1.83 -8.31 13.06
N ASP A 233 2.16 -7.70 14.19
CA ASP A 233 3.23 -6.72 14.32
C ASP A 233 4.18 -7.16 15.44
N PHE A 234 5.25 -6.40 15.66
CA PHE A 234 6.26 -6.73 16.66
C PHE A 234 6.66 -5.50 17.46
N VAL A 235 6.87 -5.70 18.76
CA VAL A 235 7.46 -4.69 19.64
C VAL A 235 8.81 -5.19 20.13
N ILE A 236 9.82 -4.35 19.99
CA ILE A 236 11.17 -4.62 20.46
C ILE A 236 11.38 -3.86 21.78
N TYR A 237 11.70 -4.58 22.84
CA TYR A 237 12.14 -4.02 24.10
C TYR A 237 13.65 -4.17 24.22
N PHE A 238 14.34 -3.16 24.73
CA PHE A 238 15.77 -3.21 25.03
C PHE A 238 16.05 -3.47 26.52
N PHE A 239 15.08 -3.18 27.39
CA PHE A 239 15.21 -3.26 28.83
C PHE A 239 14.17 -4.22 29.44
N GLU A 240 14.50 -4.80 30.58
CA GLU A 240 13.59 -5.67 31.32
C GLU A 240 12.37 -4.91 31.86
N ARG A 241 11.15 -5.41 31.60
CA ARG A 241 9.90 -4.73 31.95
C ARG A 241 9.57 -4.69 33.44
N HIS A 242 10.20 -5.55 34.24
CA HIS A 242 9.84 -5.76 35.65
C HIS A 242 10.90 -5.32 36.65
N PHE A 243 12.03 -4.76 36.19
CA PHE A 243 13.18 -4.50 37.05
C PHE A 243 13.69 -3.07 36.96
N HIS A 244 13.19 -2.18 37.82
CA HIS A 244 13.82 -0.87 38.01
C HIS A 244 13.89 -0.49 39.48
N SER A 245 15.00 -0.84 40.13
CA SER A 245 15.40 -0.13 41.34
C SER A 245 15.61 1.35 41.01
N LYS A 246 15.43 2.25 41.99
CA LYS A 246 15.70 3.69 41.80
C LYS A 246 17.11 3.96 41.24
N LYS A 247 18.10 3.14 41.64
CA LYS A 247 19.48 3.19 41.14
C LYS A 247 19.54 2.86 39.65
N CYS A 248 18.85 1.81 39.20
CA CYS A 248 18.78 1.42 37.79
C CYS A 248 18.17 2.52 36.92
N THR A 249 17.04 3.11 37.34
CA THR A 249 16.41 4.23 36.60
C THR A 249 17.35 5.42 36.44
N GLN A 250 18.05 5.80 37.51
CA GLN A 250 19.02 6.90 37.47
C GLN A 250 20.20 6.62 36.53
N ILE A 251 20.67 5.38 36.47
CA ILE A 251 21.72 4.97 35.52
C ILE A 251 21.18 5.05 34.09
N ILE A 252 19.99 4.49 33.82
CA ILE A 252 19.38 4.53 32.49
C ILE A 252 19.19 5.98 32.01
N GLU A 253 18.65 6.88 32.83
CA GLU A 253 18.46 8.30 32.47
C GLU A 253 19.77 9.05 32.22
N ARG A 254 20.88 8.64 32.86
CA ARG A 254 22.22 9.21 32.61
C ARG A 254 22.83 8.72 31.29
N ILE A 255 22.65 7.43 30.98
CA ILE A 255 23.26 6.78 29.82
C ILE A 255 22.43 6.99 28.55
N PHE A 256 21.11 6.91 28.66
CA PHE A 256 20.19 6.95 27.53
C PHE A 256 19.43 8.27 27.56
N THR A 257 19.67 9.09 26.54
CA THR A 257 18.98 10.35 26.35
C THR A 257 18.05 10.25 25.15
N TYR A 258 16.88 10.90 25.25
CA TYR A 258 15.97 11.08 24.13
C TYR A 258 16.13 12.51 23.63
N ASN A 259 16.78 12.68 22.49
CA ASN A 259 16.82 13.98 21.83
C ASN A 259 15.62 14.10 20.89
N ALA A 260 14.77 15.09 21.13
CA ALA A 260 13.72 15.50 20.20
C ALA A 260 14.34 16.36 19.09
N GLU A 261 15.15 15.77 18.20
CA GLU A 261 15.56 16.48 16.99
C GLU A 261 14.48 16.41 15.90
N PRO A 262 14.39 17.43 15.02
CA PRO A 262 13.37 17.52 13.98
C PRO A 262 13.41 16.37 12.95
N ASP A 263 14.54 15.64 12.85
CA ASP A 263 14.70 14.46 11.98
C ASP A 263 14.42 13.12 12.69
N GLY A 264 13.82 13.19 13.89
CA GLY A 264 13.31 12.04 14.65
C GLY A 264 13.77 12.08 16.10
N ALA A 265 12.82 11.90 17.03
CA ALA A 265 13.13 11.68 18.43
C ALA A 265 14.03 10.43 18.56
N GLY A 266 15.30 10.62 18.91
CA GLY A 266 16.31 9.57 18.85
C GLY A 266 16.78 9.16 20.25
N LEU A 267 16.76 7.86 20.53
CA LEU A 267 17.56 7.30 21.62
C LEU A 267 19.05 7.49 21.27
N MET A 268 19.78 8.10 22.21
CA MET A 268 21.22 8.34 22.13
C MET A 268 21.89 7.74 23.36
N ILE A 269 23.01 7.05 23.14
CA ILE A 269 23.83 6.46 24.21
C ILE A 269 25.00 7.42 24.51
N ASN A 270 25.05 7.92 25.75
CA ASN A 270 26.15 8.74 26.23
C ASN A 270 27.35 7.86 26.58
N THR A 271 28.27 7.72 25.63
CA THR A 271 29.46 6.88 25.78
C THR A 271 30.41 7.39 26.87
N GLU A 272 30.51 8.71 27.08
CA GLU A 272 31.33 9.27 28.15
C GLU A 272 30.82 8.89 29.54
N GLU A 273 29.50 8.98 29.76
CA GLU A 273 28.89 8.56 31.03
C GLU A 273 28.96 7.05 31.19
N LEU A 274 28.88 6.28 30.10
CA LEU A 274 29.03 4.83 30.11
C LEU A 274 30.43 4.40 30.56
N GLU A 275 31.48 5.10 30.11
CA GLU A 275 32.86 4.87 30.53
C GLU A 275 33.12 5.28 31.99
N ARG A 276 32.32 6.20 32.54
CA ARG A 276 32.43 6.68 33.93
C ARG A 276 31.69 5.81 34.95
N LEU A 277 30.94 4.79 34.52
CA LEU A 277 30.21 3.92 35.43
C LEU A 277 31.18 3.12 36.32
N SER A 278 30.86 3.05 37.61
CA SER A 278 31.49 2.08 38.52
C SER A 278 31.13 0.64 38.13
N GLU A 279 31.92 -0.34 38.56
CA GLU A 279 31.62 -1.77 38.33
C GLU A 279 30.21 -2.13 38.82
N ASP A 280 29.84 -1.69 40.03
CA ASP A 280 28.48 -1.87 40.58
C ASP A 280 27.37 -1.23 39.76
N GLU A 281 27.63 -0.12 39.05
CA GLU A 281 26.64 0.51 38.16
C GLU A 281 26.57 -0.21 36.82
N ARG A 282 27.71 -0.72 36.34
CA ARG A 282 27.81 -1.48 35.11
C ARG A 282 27.08 -2.81 35.21
N ASP A 283 27.27 -3.55 36.31
CA ASP A 283 26.55 -4.79 36.59
C ASP A 283 25.02 -4.56 36.65
N VAL A 284 24.60 -3.45 37.27
CA VAL A 284 23.18 -3.07 37.33
C VAL A 284 22.63 -2.74 35.94
N LEU A 285 23.41 -2.05 35.11
CA LEU A 285 23.02 -1.71 33.75
C LEU A 285 22.93 -2.96 32.86
N GLU A 286 23.95 -3.84 32.91
CA GLU A 286 24.00 -5.09 32.15
C GLU A 286 22.84 -6.01 32.53
N ALA A 287 22.50 -6.10 33.83
CA ALA A 287 21.34 -6.85 34.28
C ALA A 287 20.00 -6.25 33.80
N ALA A 288 19.94 -4.93 33.57
CA ALA A 288 18.72 -4.28 33.09
C ALA A 288 18.51 -4.41 31.58
N ILE A 289 19.58 -4.65 30.80
CA ILE A 289 19.53 -4.81 29.34
C ILE A 289 19.17 -6.25 29.00
N ALA A 290 17.86 -6.49 28.88
CA ALA A 290 17.29 -7.79 28.53
C ALA A 290 16.40 -7.63 27.28
N PRO A 291 16.98 -7.56 26.07
CA PRO A 291 16.20 -7.29 24.89
C PRO A 291 15.29 -8.46 24.52
N SER A 292 14.06 -8.13 24.09
CA SER A 292 13.05 -9.10 23.65
C SER A 292 12.27 -8.57 22.46
N VAL A 293 11.81 -9.48 21.60
CA VAL A 293 10.91 -9.16 20.49
C VAL A 293 9.62 -9.92 20.70
N ASN A 294 8.53 -9.17 20.81
CA ASN A 294 7.27 -9.71 21.28
C ASN A 294 6.21 -9.49 20.19
N PRO A 295 5.43 -10.52 19.83
CA PRO A 295 4.30 -10.38 18.92
C PRO A 295 3.29 -9.37 19.46
N LEU A 296 2.80 -8.49 18.59
CA LEU A 296 1.74 -7.53 18.88
C LEU A 296 0.56 -7.79 17.96
N LYS A 297 -0.61 -8.11 18.54
CA LYS A 297 -1.87 -8.22 17.80
C LYS A 297 -2.62 -6.89 17.89
N LYS A 298 -2.71 -6.16 16.77
CA LYS A 298 -3.51 -4.92 16.70
C LYS A 298 -5.00 -5.27 16.57
N MET A 299 -5.73 -5.24 17.68
CA MET A 299 -7.15 -5.61 17.70
C MET A 299 -8.01 -4.74 16.77
N SER A 300 -7.72 -3.45 16.67
CA SER A 300 -8.41 -2.55 15.74
C SER A 300 -8.25 -2.98 14.28
N SER A 301 -7.03 -3.35 13.87
CA SER A 301 -6.76 -3.91 12.54
C SER A 301 -7.49 -5.23 12.32
N TYR A 302 -7.52 -6.10 13.33
CA TYR A 302 -8.21 -7.39 13.25
C TYR A 302 -9.72 -7.21 13.02
N LEU A 303 -10.38 -6.36 13.82
CA LEU A 303 -11.80 -6.07 13.67
C LEU A 303 -12.10 -5.44 12.31
N ARG A 304 -11.25 -4.51 11.87
CA ARG A 304 -11.38 -3.87 10.55
C ARG A 304 -11.29 -4.89 9.41
N TYR A 305 -10.25 -5.73 9.38
CA TYR A 305 -10.12 -6.73 8.33
C TYR A 305 -11.18 -7.83 8.41
N SER A 306 -11.68 -8.14 9.60
CA SER A 306 -12.84 -9.03 9.77
C SER A 306 -14.08 -8.44 9.10
N ASP A 307 -14.39 -7.17 9.37
CA ASP A 307 -15.51 -6.47 8.72
C ASP A 307 -15.29 -6.35 7.20
N ASP A 308 -14.09 -5.96 6.74
CA ASP A 308 -13.75 -5.92 5.31
C ASP A 308 -13.98 -7.28 4.63
N PHE A 309 -13.66 -8.38 5.32
CA PHE A 309 -13.84 -9.74 4.80
C PHE A 309 -15.33 -10.12 4.74
N GLU A 310 -16.12 -9.75 5.75
CA GLU A 310 -17.58 -9.93 5.78
C GLU A 310 -18.27 -9.12 4.66
N GLN A 311 -17.80 -7.89 4.43
CA GLN A 311 -18.29 -7.02 3.35
C GLN A 311 -17.74 -7.37 1.96
N GLN A 312 -16.88 -8.40 1.88
CA GLN A 312 -16.28 -8.87 0.63
C GLN A 312 -15.49 -7.75 -0.08
N GLN A 313 -14.77 -6.92 0.67
CA GLN A 313 -13.87 -5.93 0.09
C GLN A 313 -12.76 -6.64 -0.68
N HIS A 314 -12.54 -6.21 -1.92
CA HIS A 314 -11.65 -6.92 -2.83
C HIS A 314 -10.20 -6.96 -2.36
N GLY A 315 -9.67 -5.94 -1.67
CA GLY A 315 -8.31 -5.97 -1.16
C GLY A 315 -8.06 -7.09 -0.14
N ILE A 316 -8.90 -7.26 0.87
CA ILE A 316 -8.72 -8.36 1.84
C ILE A 316 -8.90 -9.73 1.16
N LEU A 317 -9.78 -9.83 0.15
CA LEU A 317 -9.97 -11.05 -0.63
C LEU A 317 -8.77 -11.36 -1.55
N SER A 318 -8.12 -10.34 -2.11
CA SER A 318 -6.84 -10.47 -2.82
C SER A 318 -5.75 -11.03 -1.89
N SER A 319 -5.60 -10.47 -0.70
CA SER A 319 -4.66 -10.96 0.33
C SER A 319 -4.96 -12.40 0.74
N PHE A 320 -6.24 -12.73 0.92
CA PHE A 320 -6.66 -14.09 1.24
C PHE A 320 -6.33 -15.07 0.10
N LEU A 321 -6.58 -14.69 -1.15
CA LEU A 321 -6.23 -15.48 -2.32
C LEU A 321 -4.73 -15.77 -2.40
N LEU A 322 -3.88 -14.76 -2.24
CA LEU A 322 -2.42 -14.95 -2.22
C LEU A 322 -2.00 -15.96 -1.16
N THR A 323 -2.56 -15.83 0.06
CA THR A 323 -2.30 -16.75 1.17
C THR A 323 -2.77 -18.18 0.86
N LYS A 324 -3.86 -18.33 0.10
CA LYS A 324 -4.38 -19.64 -0.34
C LYS A 324 -3.56 -20.26 -1.48
N LYS A 325 -2.95 -19.47 -2.35
CA LYS A 325 -2.26 -19.96 -3.56
C LYS A 325 -0.78 -20.21 -3.33
N LEU A 326 -0.09 -19.29 -2.66
CA LEU A 326 1.37 -19.32 -2.56
C LEU A 326 1.84 -20.08 -1.32
N TRP A 327 2.87 -20.92 -1.49
CA TRP A 327 3.47 -21.66 -0.38
C TRP A 327 4.26 -20.76 0.56
N PHE A 328 4.83 -19.67 0.05
CA PHE A 328 5.50 -18.64 0.84
C PHE A 328 4.70 -18.34 2.12
N PHE A 329 3.44 -17.90 1.99
CA PHE A 329 2.59 -17.52 3.13
C PHE A 329 2.18 -18.69 4.05
N LYS A 330 2.18 -19.92 3.55
CA LYS A 330 1.79 -21.11 4.33
C LYS A 330 2.95 -21.71 5.12
N ASN A 331 4.17 -21.48 4.64
CA ASN A 331 5.39 -22.10 5.15
C ASN A 331 6.39 -21.09 5.72
N ILE A 332 5.99 -19.81 5.92
CA ILE A 332 6.85 -18.82 6.56
C ILE A 332 7.31 -19.42 7.90
N PRO A 333 8.63 -19.55 8.14
CA PRO A 333 9.13 -20.00 9.43
C PRO A 333 8.74 -18.96 10.48
N PHE A 334 7.68 -19.25 11.23
CA PHE A 334 7.20 -18.42 12.33
C PHE A 334 6.61 -19.30 13.42
N ALA A 335 7.27 -19.32 14.58
CA ALA A 335 6.81 -19.99 15.78
C ALA A 335 7.06 -19.13 17.02
N TYR A 336 6.12 -19.13 17.95
CA TYR A 336 6.24 -18.46 19.25
C TYR A 336 5.71 -19.40 20.34
N GLU A 337 6.41 -19.47 21.48
CA GLU A 337 6.09 -20.43 22.55
C GLU A 337 5.10 -19.86 23.57
N LYS A 338 5.23 -18.57 23.87
CA LYS A 338 4.31 -17.78 24.68
C LYS A 338 3.94 -16.55 23.87
N ALA A 339 2.76 -15.97 24.12
CA ALA A 339 2.35 -14.70 23.50
C ALA A 339 3.39 -13.56 23.69
N GLU A 340 4.32 -13.74 24.61
CA GLU A 340 5.31 -12.75 25.03
C GLU A 340 6.73 -13.00 24.47
N GLU A 341 7.02 -14.11 23.78
CA GLU A 341 8.40 -14.40 23.31
C GLU A 341 8.42 -15.17 21.97
N VAL A 342 9.11 -14.59 20.97
CA VAL A 342 9.38 -15.24 19.68
C VAL A 342 10.44 -16.33 19.83
N ASN A 343 10.19 -17.55 19.28
CA ASN A 343 11.16 -18.64 19.31
C ASN A 343 12.29 -18.41 18.28
N ARG A 344 13.49 -18.14 18.80
CA ARG A 344 14.66 -17.65 18.05
C ARG A 344 15.20 -18.61 16.98
N GLN A 345 14.92 -19.91 17.07
CA GLN A 345 15.45 -20.92 16.14
C GLN A 345 14.55 -21.14 14.93
N HIS A 346 13.33 -20.60 14.95
CA HIS A 346 12.27 -20.97 14.00
C HIS A 346 11.56 -19.75 13.38
N VAL A 347 12.14 -18.55 13.50
CA VAL A 347 11.56 -17.33 12.94
C VAL A 347 12.48 -16.65 11.95
N ASP A 348 11.96 -16.46 10.75
CA ASP A 348 12.59 -15.65 9.71
C ASP A 348 11.89 -14.28 9.59
N LEU A 349 12.33 -13.33 10.42
CA LEU A 349 11.60 -12.07 10.60
C LEU A 349 11.48 -11.24 9.33
N HIS A 350 12.52 -11.19 8.48
CA HIS A 350 12.42 -10.39 7.25
C HIS A 350 11.32 -10.94 6.32
N LYS A 351 11.14 -12.26 6.26
CA LYS A 351 10.04 -12.89 5.50
C LYS A 351 8.69 -12.67 6.14
N VAL A 352 8.60 -12.77 7.46
CA VAL A 352 7.36 -12.47 8.19
C VAL A 352 6.95 -11.02 7.90
N PHE A 353 7.85 -10.06 8.09
CA PHE A 353 7.58 -8.65 7.82
C PHE A 353 7.24 -8.39 6.35
N ALA A 354 7.98 -8.98 5.40
CA ALA A 354 7.68 -8.82 3.99
C ALA A 354 6.29 -9.37 3.65
N GLY A 355 5.95 -10.56 4.17
CA GLY A 355 4.66 -11.19 3.96
C GLY A 355 3.50 -10.39 4.56
N THR A 356 3.61 -9.97 5.82
CA THR A 356 2.55 -9.16 6.45
C THR A 356 2.41 -7.80 5.78
N THR A 357 3.52 -7.17 5.37
CA THR A 357 3.50 -5.88 4.65
C THR A 357 2.84 -5.98 3.28
N ILE A 358 3.09 -7.04 2.52
CA ILE A 358 2.42 -7.27 1.22
C ILE A 358 0.92 -7.42 1.44
N LEU A 359 0.52 -8.31 2.35
CA LEU A 359 -0.90 -8.61 2.58
C LEU A 359 -1.64 -7.41 3.17
N SER A 360 -1.05 -6.69 4.12
CA SER A 360 -1.67 -5.51 4.72
C SER A 360 -1.80 -4.36 3.72
N ALA A 361 -0.78 -4.12 2.87
CA ALA A 361 -0.88 -3.11 1.81
C ALA A 361 -2.05 -3.40 0.86
N ILE A 362 -2.16 -4.66 0.42
CA ILE A 362 -3.27 -5.10 -0.43
C ILE A 362 -4.61 -5.05 0.31
N ALA A 363 -4.70 -5.34 1.60
CA ALA A 363 -5.98 -5.24 2.31
C ALA A 363 -6.40 -3.77 2.53
N ASP A 364 -5.46 -2.94 2.99
CA ASP A 364 -5.66 -1.56 3.39
C ASP A 364 -6.12 -0.65 2.25
N HIS A 365 -5.71 -0.91 0.99
CA HIS A 365 -6.06 -0.01 -0.13
C HIS A 365 -7.57 0.12 -0.34
N THR A 366 -8.36 -0.88 0.05
CA THR A 366 -9.84 -0.85 -0.03
C THR A 366 -10.56 -0.78 1.29
N SER A 367 -9.81 -0.80 2.39
CA SER A 367 -10.39 -0.80 3.73
C SER A 367 -10.96 0.57 4.06
N ASP A 368 -12.25 0.64 4.38
CA ASP A 368 -12.92 1.90 4.73
C ASP A 368 -12.37 2.49 6.06
N GLY A 369 -11.79 1.63 6.92
CA GLY A 369 -11.18 2.02 8.19
C GLY A 369 -9.68 2.30 8.11
N PHE A 370 -9.05 2.22 6.94
CA PHE A 370 -7.64 2.59 6.78
C PHE A 370 -7.49 4.10 6.63
N ARG A 371 -6.66 4.70 7.47
CA ARG A 371 -6.43 6.15 7.52
C ARG A 371 -4.94 6.45 7.46
N ILE A 372 -4.52 7.27 6.51
CA ILE A 372 -3.13 7.68 6.29
C ILE A 372 -2.81 8.87 7.19
N LYS A 373 -1.85 8.66 8.09
CA LYS A 373 -1.21 9.72 8.89
C LYS A 373 0.08 10.23 8.25
N ALA A 374 0.83 9.35 7.61
CA ALA A 374 2.05 9.65 6.86
C ALA A 374 2.22 8.67 5.71
N ILE A 375 2.99 9.06 4.69
CA ILE A 375 3.43 8.14 3.61
C ILE A 375 4.70 7.44 4.08
N ASN A 376 4.56 6.57 5.08
CA ASN A 376 5.68 5.90 5.74
C ASN A 376 5.74 4.38 5.50
N ASN A 377 4.75 3.81 4.80
CA ASN A 377 4.65 2.38 4.55
C ASN A 377 4.04 2.08 3.16
N PRO A 378 4.17 0.84 2.66
CA PRO A 378 3.59 0.43 1.38
C PRO A 378 2.06 0.53 1.29
N SER A 379 1.29 0.33 2.36
CA SER A 379 -0.17 0.50 2.36
C SER A 379 -0.56 1.93 1.96
N ALA A 380 0.07 2.93 2.61
CA ALA A 380 -0.20 4.34 2.36
C ALA A 380 0.17 4.75 0.92
N LEU A 381 1.33 4.29 0.43
CA LEU A 381 1.74 4.57 -0.95
C LEU A 381 0.80 3.93 -1.97
N LEU A 382 0.48 2.63 -1.80
CA LEU A 382 -0.41 1.92 -2.72
C LEU A 382 -1.78 2.59 -2.80
N ALA A 383 -2.38 2.89 -1.64
CA ALA A 383 -3.69 3.53 -1.58
C ALA A 383 -3.71 4.92 -2.24
N VAL A 384 -2.64 5.72 -2.11
CA VAL A 384 -2.55 7.00 -2.82
C VAL A 384 -2.38 6.79 -4.31
N VAL A 385 -1.43 5.95 -4.74
CA VAL A 385 -1.10 5.76 -6.15
C VAL A 385 -2.28 5.20 -6.94
N ASP A 386 -3.04 4.27 -6.36
CA ASP A 386 -4.28 3.74 -6.94
C ASP A 386 -5.28 4.88 -7.28
N GLU A 387 -5.45 5.83 -6.37
CA GLU A 387 -6.33 7.00 -6.57
C GLU A 387 -5.81 8.02 -7.59
N LEU A 388 -4.49 8.05 -7.83
CA LEU A 388 -3.84 8.93 -8.80
C LEU A 388 -3.89 8.37 -10.23
N GLU A 389 -3.94 7.05 -10.37
CA GLU A 389 -3.92 6.37 -11.65
C GLU A 389 -5.24 6.60 -12.41
N GLU A 390 -5.26 7.56 -13.33
CA GLU A 390 -6.41 7.81 -14.22
C GLU A 390 -6.02 8.00 -15.69
N PHE A 391 -4.73 8.25 -15.96
CA PHE A 391 -4.24 8.58 -17.29
C PHE A 391 -4.37 7.41 -18.27
N SER A 392 -4.55 6.17 -17.77
CA SER A 392 -4.66 4.96 -18.59
C SER A 392 -6.08 4.38 -18.64
N ARG A 393 -7.07 5.05 -18.02
CA ARG A 393 -8.42 4.50 -17.87
C ARG A 393 -9.07 4.27 -19.22
N ILE A 394 -9.40 3.01 -19.51
CA ILE A 394 -10.08 2.58 -20.73
C ILE A 394 -11.54 2.30 -20.40
N SER A 395 -12.48 2.94 -21.11
CA SER A 395 -13.92 2.87 -20.83
C SER A 395 -14.76 2.62 -22.10
N ARG A 396 -15.96 2.04 -21.98
CA ARG A 396 -16.97 1.94 -23.06
C ARG A 396 -18.07 3.00 -22.93
N ALA A 397 -17.72 4.19 -22.44
CA ALA A 397 -18.68 5.26 -22.13
C ALA A 397 -19.35 5.94 -23.34
N ASN A 398 -19.08 5.52 -24.58
CA ASN A 398 -19.80 6.02 -25.75
C ASN A 398 -21.01 5.12 -26.08
N GLN A 399 -22.11 5.71 -26.59
CA GLN A 399 -23.32 5.01 -27.04
C GLN A 399 -23.04 3.85 -28.01
N ASN A 400 -21.89 3.89 -28.71
CA ASN A 400 -21.45 2.87 -29.67
C ASN A 400 -20.61 1.72 -29.06
N ARG A 401 -20.43 1.66 -27.72
CA ARG A 401 -19.56 0.67 -27.03
C ARG A 401 -18.11 0.63 -27.53
N GLN A 402 -17.63 1.71 -28.15
CA GLN A 402 -16.24 1.87 -28.56
C GLN A 402 -15.35 2.16 -27.35
N TYR A 403 -14.09 1.75 -27.44
CA TYR A 403 -13.07 2.05 -26.43
C TYR A 403 -12.77 3.55 -26.44
N ILE A 404 -13.02 4.22 -25.32
CA ILE A 404 -12.52 5.56 -25.03
C ILE A 404 -11.25 5.38 -24.22
N ASN A 405 -10.12 5.74 -24.83
CA ASN A 405 -8.85 5.85 -24.13
C ASN A 405 -8.85 7.17 -23.36
N GLN A 406 -8.46 7.12 -22.08
CA GLN A 406 -8.16 8.28 -21.24
C GLN A 406 -9.41 9.14 -20.93
N PHE A 407 -10.00 8.89 -19.76
CA PHE A 407 -11.15 9.65 -19.25
C PHE A 407 -10.79 11.11 -18.90
N CYS A 408 -9.58 11.31 -18.39
CA CYS A 408 -8.95 12.62 -18.18
C CYS A 408 -7.42 12.47 -18.29
N ARG A 409 -6.73 13.58 -18.53
CA ARG A 409 -5.26 13.62 -18.42
C ARG A 409 -4.86 13.87 -16.98
N THR A 410 -3.72 13.33 -16.56
CA THR A 410 -3.18 13.54 -15.21
C THR A 410 -1.87 14.31 -15.27
N ASP A 411 -1.75 15.38 -14.49
CA ASP A 411 -0.47 16.03 -14.19
C ASP A 411 -0.11 15.88 -12.71
N LEU A 412 1.17 15.65 -12.44
CA LEU A 412 1.73 15.50 -11.11
C LEU A 412 2.98 16.36 -11.04
N TYR A 413 3.04 17.25 -10.06
CA TYR A 413 4.20 18.12 -9.88
C TYR A 413 4.32 18.61 -8.44
N ASN A 414 5.53 19.02 -8.07
CA ASN A 414 5.79 19.68 -6.80
C ASN A 414 5.59 21.20 -6.94
N ASN A 415 4.86 21.81 -5.99
CA ASN A 415 4.82 23.26 -5.83
C ASN A 415 4.91 23.60 -4.34
N ASP A 416 6.02 24.17 -3.88
CA ASP A 416 6.26 24.53 -2.48
C ASP A 416 5.99 23.38 -1.48
N ASN A 417 6.45 22.17 -1.82
CA ASN A 417 6.21 20.93 -1.07
C ASN A 417 4.72 20.53 -0.99
N TRP A 418 3.89 21.00 -1.92
CA TRP A 418 2.58 20.42 -2.19
C TRP A 418 2.70 19.39 -3.30
N LEU A 419 2.17 18.19 -3.06
CA LEU A 419 1.88 17.25 -4.15
C LEU A 419 0.67 17.79 -4.90
N CYS A 420 0.92 18.41 -6.06
CA CYS A 420 -0.14 18.91 -6.92
C CYS A 420 -0.56 17.82 -7.91
N ILE A 421 -1.87 17.57 -7.98
CA ILE A 421 -2.48 16.54 -8.81
C ILE A 421 -3.57 17.21 -9.65
N ASP A 422 -3.38 17.23 -10.97
CA ASP A 422 -4.36 17.80 -11.89
C ASP A 422 -5.01 16.71 -12.72
N PHE A 423 -6.33 16.56 -12.56
CA PHE A 423 -7.17 15.79 -13.48
C PHE A 423 -7.79 16.75 -14.49
N ILE A 424 -7.32 16.70 -15.74
CA ILE A 424 -7.71 17.62 -16.81
C ILE A 424 -8.74 16.94 -17.70
N PHE A 425 -9.95 17.49 -17.73
CA PHE A 425 -11.09 17.00 -18.50
C PHE A 425 -11.26 17.85 -19.76
N ASP A 426 -10.70 17.40 -20.86
CA ASP A 426 -10.60 18.15 -22.12
C ASP A 426 -11.10 17.39 -23.35
N ASN A 427 -11.66 16.19 -23.18
CA ASN A 427 -12.18 15.38 -24.27
C ASN A 427 -13.69 15.62 -24.47
N PRO A 428 -14.11 16.40 -25.50
CA PRO A 428 -15.52 16.70 -25.75
C PRO A 428 -16.30 15.51 -26.34
N GLU A 429 -15.63 14.45 -26.79
CA GLU A 429 -16.27 13.27 -27.39
C GLU A 429 -16.93 12.36 -26.33
N ILE A 430 -16.56 12.51 -25.06
CA ILE A 430 -17.12 11.75 -23.95
C ILE A 430 -18.45 12.38 -23.51
N THR A 431 -19.56 11.82 -23.98
CA THR A 431 -20.89 12.27 -23.55
C THR A 431 -21.08 12.12 -22.04
N ASN A 432 -21.72 13.10 -21.38
CA ASN A 432 -22.00 13.13 -19.94
C ASN A 432 -20.75 13.21 -19.03
N LEU A 433 -19.60 13.66 -19.54
CA LEU A 433 -18.44 13.95 -18.71
C LEU A 433 -18.79 15.06 -17.71
N ASN A 434 -18.71 14.75 -16.42
CA ASN A 434 -19.03 15.68 -15.34
C ASN A 434 -17.84 15.80 -14.37
N PRO A 435 -16.95 16.79 -14.59
CA PRO A 435 -15.79 17.02 -13.74
C PRO A 435 -16.14 17.27 -12.28
N GLU A 436 -17.26 17.95 -11.98
CA GLU A 436 -17.71 18.19 -10.61
C GLU A 436 -18.05 16.89 -9.88
N LYS A 437 -18.77 15.98 -10.56
CA LYS A 437 -19.13 14.68 -9.99
C LYS A 437 -17.87 13.85 -9.71
N ALA A 438 -16.91 13.85 -10.62
CA ALA A 438 -15.62 13.20 -10.43
C ALA A 438 -14.87 13.81 -9.23
N PHE A 439 -14.80 15.15 -9.17
CA PHE A 439 -14.20 15.88 -8.07
C PHE A 439 -14.84 15.56 -6.72
N ARG A 440 -16.18 15.60 -6.61
CA ARG A 440 -16.91 15.22 -5.38
C ARG A 440 -16.58 13.80 -4.94
N GLY A 441 -16.45 12.85 -5.87
CA GLY A 441 -16.02 11.49 -5.59
C GLY A 441 -14.61 11.44 -4.98
N ARG A 442 -13.66 12.15 -5.60
CA ARG A 442 -12.27 12.25 -5.10
C ARG A 442 -12.18 12.94 -3.75
N CYS A 443 -12.95 14.01 -3.52
CA CYS A 443 -13.00 14.65 -2.20
C CYS A 443 -13.46 13.68 -1.12
N LYS A 444 -14.56 12.94 -1.36
CA LYS A 444 -15.04 11.93 -0.40
C LYS A 444 -13.95 10.90 -0.12
N ARG A 445 -13.26 10.43 -1.16
CA ARG A 445 -12.21 9.43 -1.02
C ARG A 445 -10.99 9.95 -0.27
N PHE A 446 -10.42 11.09 -0.65
CA PHE A 446 -9.23 11.66 -0.01
C PHE A 446 -9.51 12.08 1.44
N LEU A 447 -10.66 12.72 1.72
CA LEU A 447 -11.03 13.10 3.09
C LEU A 447 -11.36 11.88 3.98
N SER A 448 -11.74 10.75 3.38
CA SER A 448 -11.85 9.46 4.07
C SER A 448 -10.50 8.74 4.20
N LEU A 449 -9.58 8.91 3.25
CA LEU A 449 -8.30 8.19 3.25
C LEU A 449 -7.28 8.85 4.18
N PHE A 450 -7.26 10.17 4.30
CA PHE A 450 -6.28 10.89 5.14
C PHE A 450 -6.85 11.21 6.53
N ASP A 451 -6.05 10.97 7.57
CA ASP A 451 -6.35 11.36 8.94
C ASP A 451 -5.92 12.82 9.16
N ILE A 452 -6.77 13.77 8.77
CA ILE A 452 -6.43 15.20 8.68
C ILE A 452 -5.89 15.78 10.01
N PRO A 453 -6.47 15.46 11.20
CA PRO A 453 -5.95 15.96 12.47
C PRO A 453 -4.58 15.39 12.85
N GLU A 454 -4.33 14.13 12.50
CA GLU A 454 -3.12 13.37 12.87
C GLU A 454 -2.08 13.31 11.74
N LEU A 455 -2.26 14.12 10.70
CA LEU A 455 -1.43 14.09 9.51
C LEU A 455 -0.03 14.64 9.81
N ASP A 456 1.00 13.99 9.25
CA ASP A 456 2.36 14.51 9.29
C ASP A 456 2.46 15.84 8.51
N GLU A 457 3.25 16.78 9.03
CA GLU A 457 3.36 18.15 8.49
C GLU A 457 3.95 18.22 7.08
N SER A 458 4.65 17.16 6.66
CA SER A 458 5.17 17.04 5.29
C SER A 458 4.11 16.65 4.26
N ILE A 459 2.94 16.17 4.69
CA ILE A 459 1.88 15.77 3.78
C ILE A 459 1.02 16.99 3.46
N LYS A 460 1.20 17.51 2.25
CA LYS A 460 0.40 18.58 1.68
C LYS A 460 -0.03 18.16 0.28
N ILE A 461 -1.33 18.14 0.03
CA ILE A 461 -1.92 17.64 -1.21
C ILE A 461 -2.85 18.69 -1.77
N ARG A 462 -2.63 19.06 -3.04
CA ARG A 462 -3.55 19.91 -3.81
C ARG A 462 -4.07 19.09 -4.98
N LEU A 463 -5.32 18.70 -4.92
CA LEU A 463 -6.00 17.96 -5.98
C LEU A 463 -6.93 18.90 -6.74
N ARG A 464 -6.79 18.92 -8.07
CA ARG A 464 -7.61 19.75 -8.96
C ARG A 464 -8.31 18.90 -10.00
N CYS A 465 -9.57 19.19 -10.25
CA CYS A 465 -10.28 18.77 -11.45
C CYS A 465 -10.48 20.00 -12.32
N LEU A 466 -9.83 20.03 -13.48
CA LEU A 466 -9.85 21.17 -14.41
C LEU A 466 -10.75 20.83 -15.59
N SER A 467 -11.88 21.51 -15.72
CA SER A 467 -12.75 21.37 -16.89
C SER A 467 -12.25 22.27 -18.03
N GLN A 468 -11.90 21.66 -19.15
CA GLN A 468 -11.56 22.35 -20.41
C GLN A 468 -12.57 22.05 -21.52
N LEU A 469 -13.73 21.50 -21.16
CA LEU A 469 -14.85 21.23 -22.07
C LEU A 469 -15.43 22.54 -22.65
N PRO A 470 -16.05 22.50 -23.84
CA PRO A 470 -16.65 23.68 -24.46
C PRO A 470 -17.66 24.41 -23.56
N ASP A 471 -18.55 23.64 -22.90
CA ASP A 471 -19.65 24.19 -22.09
C ASP A 471 -19.32 24.31 -20.59
N ASN A 472 -18.13 23.87 -20.17
CA ASN A 472 -17.72 23.93 -18.77
C ASN A 472 -16.23 24.25 -18.66
N ARG A 473 -15.91 25.43 -18.11
CA ARG A 473 -14.55 25.90 -17.82
C ARG A 473 -14.25 25.98 -16.33
N SER A 474 -14.99 25.22 -15.51
CA SER A 474 -14.87 25.28 -14.06
C SER A 474 -13.59 24.63 -13.55
N GLU A 475 -13.07 25.19 -12.47
CA GLU A 475 -11.96 24.66 -11.68
C GLU A 475 -12.47 24.24 -10.31
N TYR A 476 -12.16 23.01 -9.92
CA TYR A 476 -12.51 22.44 -8.63
C TYR A 476 -11.22 22.04 -7.91
N VAL A 477 -11.02 22.50 -6.69
CA VAL A 477 -9.77 22.34 -5.93
C VAL A 477 -10.06 21.80 -4.54
N LEU A 478 -9.33 20.77 -4.15
CA LEU A 478 -9.25 20.22 -2.80
C LEU A 478 -7.82 20.41 -2.29
N GLU A 479 -7.67 21.05 -1.14
CA GLU A 479 -6.41 21.14 -0.42
C GLU A 479 -6.50 20.39 0.90
N ILE A 480 -5.48 19.59 1.21
CA ILE A 480 -5.36 18.84 2.47
C ILE A 480 -3.95 19.03 3.03
N SER A 481 -3.86 19.36 4.31
CA SER A 481 -2.66 19.28 5.14
C SER A 481 -3.04 19.02 6.60
N LYS A 482 -2.06 18.87 7.49
CA LYS A 482 -2.33 18.72 8.94
C LYS A 482 -3.27 19.82 9.45
N ASN A 483 -4.36 19.41 10.12
CA ASN A 483 -5.42 20.27 10.65
C ASN A 483 -6.08 21.21 9.61
N TYR A 484 -5.98 20.91 8.31
CA TYR A 484 -6.49 21.79 7.27
C TYR A 484 -7.06 21.01 6.09
N ALA A 485 -8.30 21.33 5.74
CA ALA A 485 -8.92 20.90 4.49
C ALA A 485 -9.78 22.02 3.92
N ASN A 486 -9.75 22.18 2.60
CA ASN A 486 -10.51 23.21 1.93
C ASN A 486 -11.00 22.75 0.56
N ILE A 487 -12.25 23.09 0.24
CA ILE A 487 -12.83 22.89 -1.09
C ILE A 487 -13.12 24.25 -1.71
N VAL A 488 -12.57 24.48 -2.89
CA VAL A 488 -12.78 25.72 -3.67
C VAL A 488 -13.34 25.36 -5.03
N VAL A 489 -14.39 26.06 -5.46
CA VAL A 489 -15.01 25.92 -6.79
C VAL A 489 -15.02 27.28 -7.46
N ASN A 490 -14.32 27.41 -8.59
CA ASN A 490 -14.19 28.67 -9.34
C ASN A 490 -13.74 29.85 -8.46
N GLY A 491 -12.79 29.60 -7.55
CA GLY A 491 -12.27 30.59 -6.60
C GLY A 491 -13.18 30.86 -5.39
N VAL A 492 -14.34 30.20 -5.28
CA VAL A 492 -15.28 30.34 -4.16
C VAL A 492 -15.15 29.16 -3.20
N GLU A 493 -14.79 29.45 -1.96
CA GLU A 493 -14.73 28.47 -0.88
C GLU A 493 -16.11 27.84 -0.60
N GLN A 494 -16.12 26.54 -0.30
CA GLN A 494 -17.32 25.76 -0.03
C GLN A 494 -17.31 25.19 1.38
N ASP A 495 -18.49 25.10 2.00
CA ASP A 495 -18.68 24.30 3.21
C ASP A 495 -18.59 22.80 2.86
N ILE A 496 -17.59 22.10 3.41
CA ILE A 496 -17.28 20.71 3.02
C ILE A 496 -18.47 19.76 3.27
N PRO A 497 -19.10 19.73 4.47
CA PRO A 497 -20.22 18.83 4.73
C PRO A 497 -21.42 19.09 3.81
N GLN A 498 -21.79 20.35 3.58
CA GLN A 498 -22.89 20.71 2.68
C GLN A 498 -22.54 20.39 1.23
N TYR A 499 -21.32 20.72 0.78
CA TYR A 499 -20.89 20.46 -0.58
C TYR A 499 -20.88 18.95 -0.88
N LEU A 500 -20.37 18.12 0.03
CA LEU A 500 -20.31 16.67 -0.17
C LEU A 500 -21.60 15.93 0.21
N GLN A 501 -22.59 16.65 0.77
CA GLN A 501 -23.86 16.10 1.27
C GLN A 501 -23.63 14.95 2.26
N SER A 502 -22.71 15.16 3.21
CA SER A 502 -22.32 14.14 4.18
C SER A 502 -21.85 14.80 5.47
N ARG A 503 -22.30 14.25 6.61
CA ARG A 503 -21.86 14.67 7.95
C ARG A 503 -20.61 13.95 8.42
N HIS A 504 -20.02 13.07 7.59
CA HIS A 504 -18.81 12.33 7.96
C HIS A 504 -17.54 13.17 7.87
N PHE A 505 -17.57 14.28 7.14
CA PHE A 505 -16.41 15.13 6.90
C PHE A 505 -16.47 16.34 7.81
N TYR A 506 -15.31 16.78 8.27
CA TYR A 506 -15.18 17.98 9.08
C TYR A 506 -15.47 19.22 8.24
N ALA A 507 -16.19 20.17 8.83
CA ALA A 507 -16.15 21.56 8.41
C ALA A 507 -14.79 22.18 8.75
N LYS A 508 -14.46 23.29 8.07
CA LYS A 508 -13.16 23.94 8.23
C LYS A 508 -12.91 24.45 9.64
N ASP A 509 -13.95 24.90 10.34
CA ASP A 509 -13.91 25.34 11.73
C ASP A 509 -13.78 24.18 12.74
N GLU A 510 -14.10 22.95 12.35
CA GLU A 510 -13.94 21.76 13.18
C GLU A 510 -12.51 21.20 13.17
N LEU A 511 -11.70 21.52 12.16
CA LEU A 511 -10.34 20.99 12.01
C LEU A 511 -9.28 21.67 12.90
N GLY A 512 -9.67 22.73 13.63
CA GLY A 512 -8.80 23.46 14.55
C GLY A 512 -7.86 24.45 13.85
N SER A 513 -7.66 25.61 14.47
CA SER A 513 -6.79 26.70 14.02
C SER A 513 -5.30 26.39 14.15
#